data_AF-A0AAE2D1Y8-F1
#
_entry.id   AF-A0AAE2D1Y8-F1
#
_cell.length_a   1.000
_cell.length_b   1.000
_cell.length_c   1.000
_cell.angle_alpha   90.00
_cell.angle_beta   90.00
_cell.angle_gamma   90.00
#
_symmetry.space_group_name_H-M   'P 1'
#
loop_
_entity.id
_entity.type
_entity.pdbx_description
1 polymer ?
#
loop_
_entity_poly.entity_id
_entity_poly.type
_entity_poly.pdbx_seq_one_letter_code
_entity_poly.pdbx_strand_id
1 'polypeptide(L)' 'IDDIEDGSYLRCGKPAAHYVFGAASSINSANYVYFLALGKLSVLKRPESVTIFTETGGLFSLGVRLMQLFSENQTLFV' A
#
# COMPACT_ATOMS: atom_id res chain seq x y z
N ILE A 1 -6.14 -0.49 -0.17
CA ILE A 1 -5.87 0.70 -1.01
C ILE A 1 -7.02 0.85 -1.99
N ASP A 2 -7.36 -0.21 -2.72
CA ASP A 2 -8.51 -0.26 -3.64
C ASP A 2 -9.81 0.26 -3.02
N ASP A 3 -10.19 -0.21 -1.82
CA ASP A 3 -11.41 0.28 -1.15
C ASP A 3 -11.39 1.81 -0.93
N ILE A 4 -10.21 2.43 -0.77
CA ILE A 4 -10.03 3.90 -0.63
C ILE A 4 -10.14 4.57 -2.00
N GLU A 5 -9.49 4.01 -3.02
CA GLU A 5 -9.49 4.54 -4.39
C GLU A 5 -10.89 4.49 -5.01
N ASP A 6 -11.64 3.42 -4.74
CA ASP A 6 -13.01 3.21 -5.20
C ASP A 6 -14.05 3.92 -4.33
N GLY A 7 -13.64 4.52 -3.20
CA GLY A 7 -14.56 5.11 -2.22
C GLY A 7 -15.55 4.09 -1.61
N SER A 8 -15.11 2.82 -1.50
CA SER A 8 -15.95 1.72 -1.04
C SER A 8 -16.28 1.85 0.44
N TYR A 9 -17.58 1.90 0.76
CA TYR A 9 -18.03 1.96 2.15
C TYR A 9 -17.84 0.64 2.91
N LEU A 10 -17.94 -0.50 2.22
CA LEU A 10 -17.91 -1.82 2.84
C LEU A 10 -16.81 -2.71 2.26
N ARG A 11 -16.18 -3.50 3.13
CA ARG A 11 -15.33 -4.64 2.79
C ARG A 11 -15.86 -5.88 3.51
N CYS A 12 -16.25 -6.90 2.77
CA CYS A 12 -16.82 -8.13 3.32
C CYS A 12 -18.00 -7.88 4.29
N GLY A 13 -18.90 -6.94 3.94
CA GLY A 13 -20.08 -6.61 4.74
C GLY A 13 -19.82 -5.80 6.02
N LYS A 14 -18.58 -5.37 6.26
CA LYS A 14 -18.20 -4.50 7.38
C LYS A 14 -17.70 -3.15 6.85
N PRO A 15 -17.72 -2.07 7.65
CA PRO A 15 -17.14 -0.80 7.26
C PRO A 15 -15.70 -0.99 6.77
N ALA A 16 -15.37 -0.40 5.62
CA ALA A 16 -14.01 -0.46 5.09
C ALA A 16 -13.05 0.25 6.06
N ALA A 17 -11.78 -0.19 6.07
CA ALA A 17 -10.81 0.25 7.08
C ALA A 17 -10.65 1.78 7.16
N HIS A 18 -10.73 2.47 6.02
CA HIS A 18 -10.59 3.93 5.96
C HIS A 18 -11.79 4.71 6.52
N TYR A 19 -12.96 4.08 6.64
CA TYR A 19 -14.11 4.63 7.37
C TYR A 19 -14.00 4.43 8.89
N VAL A 20 -13.21 3.45 9.34
CA VAL A 20 -13.00 3.16 10.76
C VAL A 20 -11.80 3.91 11.33
N PHE A 21 -10.69 3.93 10.58
CA PHE A 21 -9.39 4.41 11.04
C PHE A 21 -8.89 5.65 10.29
N GLY A 22 -9.66 6.14 9.32
CA GLY A 22 -9.27 7.23 8.45
C GLY A 22 -8.39 6.77 7.28
N ALA A 23 -8.46 7.53 6.18
CA ALA A 23 -7.75 7.24 4.94
C ALA A 23 -6.22 7.26 5.14
N ALA A 24 -5.67 8.31 5.74
CA ALA A 24 -4.22 8.47 5.93
C ALA A 24 -3.61 7.31 6.73
N SER A 25 -4.22 6.93 7.85
CA SER A 25 -3.77 5.81 8.69
C SER A 25 -3.87 4.47 7.96
N SER A 26 -4.97 4.25 7.23
CA SER A 26 -5.19 3.02 6.45
C SER A 26 -4.18 2.89 5.30
N ILE A 27 -3.83 3.99 4.64
CA ILE A 27 -2.78 4.04 3.60
C ILE A 27 -1.42 3.71 4.22
N ASN A 28 -1.04 4.39 5.31
CA ASN A 28 0.24 4.15 5.96
C ASN A 28 0.39 2.69 6.43
N SER A 29 -0.68 2.14 7.03
CA SER A 29 -0.71 0.73 7.46
C SER A 29 -0.58 -0.24 6.28
N ALA A 30 -1.30 -0.01 5.18
CA ALA A 30 -1.18 -0.83 3.98
C ALA A 30 0.24 -0.79 3.40
N ASN A 31 0.86 0.39 3.34
CA ASN A 31 2.24 0.58 2.87
C ASN A 31 3.24 -0.19 3.72
N TYR A 32 3.10 -0.11 5.04
CA TYR A 32 3.92 -0.89 5.96
C TYR A 32 3.79 -2.41 5.72
N VAL A 33 2.57 -2.92 5.52
CA VAL A 33 2.34 -4.35 5.22
C VAL A 33 2.97 -4.77 3.90
N TYR A 34 2.96 -3.92 2.86
CA TYR A 34 3.68 -4.20 1.61
C TYR A 34 5.18 -4.39 1.84
N PHE A 35 5.82 -3.51 2.63
CA PHE A 35 7.24 -3.65 2.94
C PHE A 35 7.55 -4.87 3.81
N LEU A 36 6.67 -5.21 4.75
CA LEU A 36 6.80 -6.46 5.51
C LEU A 36 6.73 -7.70 4.60
N ALA A 37 5.83 -7.71 3.62
CA ALA A 37 5.74 -8.81 2.66
C ALA A 37 7.04 -8.95 1.85
N LEU A 38 7.59 -7.83 1.36
CA LEU A 38 8.88 -7.81 0.66
C LEU A 38 10.03 -8.33 1.53
N GLY A 39 10.07 -7.91 2.80
CA GLY A 39 11.03 -8.40 3.78
C GLY A 39 10.92 -9.92 4.02
N LYS A 40 9.72 -10.48 3.97
CA LYS A 40 9.53 -11.95 4.08
C LYS A 40 9.94 -12.68 2.80
N LEU A 41 9.72 -12.09 1.63
CA LEU A 41 10.13 -12.68 0.35
C LEU A 41 11.65 -12.78 0.22
N SER A 42 12.41 -11.81 0.75
CA SER A 42 13.87 -11.86 0.74
C SER A 42 14.44 -13.06 1.53
N VAL A 43 13.71 -13.54 2.54
CA VAL A 43 14.08 -14.72 3.35
C VAL A 43 13.94 -16.03 2.57
N LEU A 44 13.07 -16.08 1.55
CA LEU A 44 12.81 -17.30 0.78
C LEU A 44 13.98 -17.74 -0.12
N LYS A 45 15.11 -16.98 -0.13
CA LYS A 45 16.33 -17.25 -0.92
C LYS A 45 16.08 -17.56 -2.40
N ARG A 46 14.97 -17.03 -2.94
CA ARG A 46 14.59 -17.14 -4.35
C ARG A 46 14.56 -15.74 -4.95
N PRO A 47 15.64 -15.31 -5.63
CA PRO A 47 15.70 -13.95 -6.20
C PRO A 47 14.54 -13.69 -7.18
N GLU A 48 14.09 -14.71 -7.90
CA GLU A 48 12.93 -14.65 -8.79
C GLU A 48 11.63 -14.26 -8.08
N SER A 49 11.47 -14.59 -6.79
CA SER A 49 10.26 -14.24 -6.04
C SER A 49 10.15 -12.74 -5.76
N VAL A 50 11.30 -12.05 -5.62
CA VAL A 50 11.33 -10.59 -5.50
C VAL A 50 11.01 -9.98 -6.87
N THR A 51 11.63 -10.49 -7.94
CA THR A 51 11.37 -10.04 -9.31
C THR A 51 9.91 -10.18 -9.70
N ILE A 52 9.29 -11.36 -9.49
CA ILE A 52 7.87 -11.61 -9.76
C ILE A 52 6.98 -10.68 -8.94
N PHE A 53 7.30 -10.47 -7.66
CA PHE A 53 6.55 -9.56 -6.80
C PHE A 53 6.63 -8.10 -7.31
N THR A 54 7.79 -7.68 -7.80
CA THR A 54 7.98 -6.34 -8.36
C THR A 54 7.40 -6.17 -9.77
N GLU A 55 7.46 -7.18 -10.63
CA GLU A 55 7.01 -7.12 -12.03
C GLU A 55 5.51 -7.32 -12.18
N THR A 56 4.93 -8.28 -11.43
CA THR A 56 3.47 -8.46 -11.38
C THR A 56 2.80 -7.29 -10.64
N GLY A 57 3.59 -6.55 -9.85
CA GLY A 57 3.22 -5.34 -9.12
C GLY A 57 3.28 -4.05 -9.95
N GLY A 58 2.75 -4.00 -11.17
CA GLY A 58 2.57 -2.71 -11.88
C GLY A 58 1.85 -1.65 -11.02
N LEU A 59 0.97 -2.10 -10.11
CA LEU A 59 0.31 -1.30 -9.08
C LEU A 59 1.25 -0.89 -7.92
N PHE A 60 2.27 -1.70 -7.60
CA PHE A 60 3.31 -1.39 -6.62
C PHE A 60 4.23 -0.28 -7.11
N SER A 61 4.61 -0.27 -8.40
CA SER A 61 5.43 0.83 -8.94
C SER A 61 4.65 2.16 -9.02
N LEU A 62 3.33 2.11 -9.27
CA LEU A 62 2.44 3.26 -9.14
C LEU A 62 2.33 3.70 -7.66
N GLY A 63 2.16 2.75 -6.73
CA GLY A 63 2.08 2.99 -5.29
C GLY A 63 3.35 3.61 -4.71
N VAL A 64 4.54 3.14 -5.12
CA VAL A 64 5.83 3.74 -4.71
C VAL A 64 5.99 5.14 -5.29
N ARG A 65 5.60 5.37 -6.56
CA ARG A 65 5.61 6.73 -7.15
C ARG A 65 4.62 7.67 -6.48
N LEU A 66 3.45 7.18 -6.09
CA LEU A 66 2.47 7.95 -5.32
C LEU A 66 3.01 8.27 -3.92
N MET A 67 3.62 7.30 -3.22
CA MET A 67 4.27 7.56 -1.92
C MET A 67 5.41 8.58 -2.02
N GLN A 68 6.20 8.54 -3.10
CA GLN A 68 7.24 9.56 -3.36
C GLN A 68 6.61 10.93 -3.67
N LEU A 69 5.55 10.99 -4.48
CA LEU A 69 4.82 12.24 -4.75
C LEU A 69 4.20 12.87 -3.49
N PHE A 70 3.64 12.05 -2.60
CA PHE A 70 3.10 12.53 -1.32
C PHE A 70 4.19 12.83 -0.28
N SER A 71 5.36 12.20 -0.38
CA SER A 71 6.53 12.50 0.45
C SER A 71 7.24 13.80 0.04
N GLU A 72 7.21 14.16 -1.25
CA GLU A 72 7.78 15.42 -1.77
C GLU A 72 6.84 16.62 -1.61
N ASN A 73 5.54 16.38 -1.39
CA ASN A 73 4.58 17.45 -1.17
C ASN A 73 4.37 17.74 0.33
N GLN A 74 5.28 18.53 0.91
CA GLN A 74 5.23 18.97 2.31
C GLN A 74 4.15 20.04 2.62
N THR A 75 3.11 20.22 1.80
CA THR A 75 2.09 21.27 2.05
C THR A 75 0.93 20.88 2.96
N LEU A 76 0.92 19.70 3.59
CA LEU A 76 -0.16 19.27 4.49
C LEU A 76 0.32 18.72 5.84
N PHE A 77 1.44 19.23 6.35
CA PHE A 77 1.80 19.14 7.77
C PHE A 77 1.96 20.56 8.34
N VAL A 78 0.84 21.26 8.50
CA VAL A 78 0.64 22.33 9.49
C VAL A 78 -0.73 22.14 10.12
#